data_AF-A0A6H2FSA1-F1
#
_entry.id   AF-A0A6H2FSA1-F1
#
_cell.length_a   1.000
_cell.length_b   1.000
_cell.length_c   1.000
_cell.angle_alpha   90.00
_cell.angle_beta   90.00
_cell.angle_gamma   90.00
#
_symmetry.space_group_name_H-M   'P 1'
#
loop_
_entity.id
_entity.type
_entity.pdbx_description
1 polymer ?
#
loop_
_entity_poly.entity_id
_entity_poly.type
_entity_poly.pdbx_seq_one_letter_code
_entity_poly.pdbx_strand_id
1 'polypeptide(L)' 'MKYINLIFKVCLKYDKNRLDIFLAKKIIQFSRSQIKKIIINNNVKINNSIINMPKKKFFLKI' A
#
# COMPACT_ATOMS: atom_id res chain seq x y z
N MET A 1 -18.08 -9.71 -11.65
CA MET A 1 -16.67 -9.25 -11.60
C MET A 1 -16.01 -9.85 -10.37
N LYS A 2 -14.89 -10.56 -10.52
CA LYS A 2 -14.11 -11.09 -9.38
C LYS A 2 -13.21 -9.97 -8.85
N TYR A 3 -13.38 -9.60 -7.59
CA TYR A 3 -12.47 -8.69 -6.89
C TYR A 3 -11.48 -9.52 -6.09
N ILE A 4 -10.20 -9.17 -6.18
CA ILE A 4 -9.15 -9.76 -5.36
C ILE A 4 -8.93 -8.81 -4.18
N ASN A 5 -9.18 -9.28 -2.96
CA ASN A 5 -8.88 -8.53 -1.75
C ASN A 5 -7.56 -9.04 -1.16
N LEU A 6 -6.59 -8.15 -1.00
CA LEU A 6 -5.28 -8.45 -0.43
C LEU A 6 -5.10 -7.69 0.88
N ILE A 7 -4.72 -8.40 1.94
CA ILE A 7 -4.50 -7.83 3.27
C ILE A 7 -3.05 -8.07 3.67
N PHE A 8 -2.35 -7.01 4.07
CA PHE A 8 -0.97 -7.07 4.52
C PHE A 8 -0.84 -6.49 5.93
N LYS A 9 -0.09 -7.17 6.80
CA LYS A 9 0.33 -6.63 8.09
C LYS A 9 1.69 -5.93 7.93
N VAL A 10 1.80 -4.71 8.44
CA VAL A 10 3.04 -3.94 8.49
C VAL A 10 3.70 -4.19 9.85
N CYS A 11 5.02 -4.42 9.84
CA CYS A 11 5.84 -4.63 11.04
C CYS A 11 6.96 -3.57 11.07
N LEU A 12 7.65 -3.41 12.20
CA LEU A 12 8.69 -2.39 12.43
C LEU A 12 9.77 -2.30 11.35
N LYS A 13 10.11 -3.41 10.69
CA LYS A 13 11.04 -3.41 9.54
C LYS A 13 10.58 -2.57 8.34
N TYR A 14 9.31 -2.20 8.31
CA TYR A 14 8.71 -1.34 7.28
C TYR A 14 8.32 0.03 7.83
N ASP A 15 8.75 0.38 9.04
CA ASP A 15 8.56 1.73 9.56
C ASP A 15 9.24 2.75 8.64
N LYS A 16 8.63 3.92 8.49
CA LYS A 16 9.04 5.01 7.57
C LYS A 16 9.11 4.65 6.09
N ASN A 17 8.79 3.41 5.70
CA ASN A 17 8.70 3.05 4.29
C ASN A 17 7.49 3.71 3.65
N ARG A 18 7.63 3.98 2.35
CA ARG A 18 6.55 4.51 1.53
C ARG A 18 5.59 3.41 1.12
N LEU A 19 4.30 3.73 1.10
CA LEU A 19 3.23 2.82 0.69
C LEU A 19 3.47 2.21 -0.69
N ASP A 20 3.86 3.03 -1.68
CA ASP A 20 4.12 2.56 -3.05
C ASP A 20 5.25 1.53 -3.13
N ILE A 21 6.31 1.72 -2.34
CA ILE A 21 7.45 0.80 -2.28
C ILE A 21 7.07 -0.49 -1.56
N PHE A 22 6.34 -0.39 -0.46
CA PHE A 22 5.90 -1.56 0.31
C PHE A 22 4.98 -2.46 -0.52
N LEU A 23 3.98 -1.88 -1.18
CA LEU A 23 3.05 -2.65 -2.00
C LEU A 23 3.71 -3.26 -3.23
N ALA A 24 4.60 -2.54 -3.92
CA ALA A 24 5.34 -3.09 -5.05
C ALA A 24 6.22 -4.29 -4.68
N LYS A 25 6.78 -4.32 -3.45
CA LYS A 25 7.52 -5.48 -2.93
C LYS A 25 6.63 -6.67 -2.58
N LYS A 26 5.34 -6.45 -2.31
CA LYS A 26 4.39 -7.49 -1.89
C LYS A 26 3.56 -8.04 -3.06
N ILE A 27 3.24 -7.20 -4.04
CA ILE A 27 2.41 -7.54 -5.18
C ILE A 27 3.27 -7.48 -6.43
N ILE A 28 4.14 -8.48 -6.59
CA ILE A 28 5.13 -8.55 -7.68
C ILE A 28 4.52 -8.61 -9.08
N GLN A 29 3.23 -8.94 -9.17
CA GLN A 29 2.47 -8.97 -10.42
C GLN A 29 2.23 -7.58 -11.02
N PHE A 30 2.38 -6.51 -10.23
CA PHE A 30 2.21 -5.13 -10.69
C PHE A 30 3.51 -4.35 -10.59
N SER A 31 3.80 -3.61 -11.66
CA SER A 31 4.84 -2.58 -11.64
C SER A 31 4.53 -1.48 -10.61
N ARG A 32 5.57 -0.77 -10.17
CA ARG A 32 5.42 0.36 -9.24
C ARG A 32 4.50 1.46 -9.79
N SER A 33 4.46 1.69 -11.11
CA SER A 33 3.58 2.68 -11.73
C SER A 33 2.11 2.24 -11.69
N GLN A 34 1.82 0.95 -11.91
CA GLN A 34 0.49 0.38 -11.73
C GLN A 34 0.04 0.47 -10.27
N ILE A 35 0.90 0.13 -9.31
CA ILE A 35 0.62 0.29 -7.87
C ILE A 35 0.28 1.75 -7.52
N LYS A 36 1.00 2.73 -8.07
CA LYS A 36 0.66 4.15 -7.88
C LYS A 36 -0.75 4.48 -8.37
N LYS A 37 -1.15 4.00 -9.55
CA LYS A 37 -2.51 4.22 -10.08
C LYS A 37 -3.57 3.60 -9.18
N ILE A 38 -3.33 2.38 -8.67
CA ILE A 38 -4.24 1.71 -7.73
C ILE A 38 -4.44 2.55 -6.46
N ILE A 39 -3.35 3.07 -5.89
CA ILE A 39 -3.40 3.95 -4.71
C ILE A 39 -4.19 5.23 -5.01
N ILE A 40 -3.85 5.94 -6.09
CA ILE A 40 -4.51 7.22 -6.46
C ILE A 40 -6.01 7.03 -6.70
N ASN A 41 -6.41 5.89 -7.26
CA ASN A 41 -7.80 5.56 -7.54
C ASN A 41 -8.58 5.05 -6.31
N ASN A 42 -8.16 5.40 -5.09
CA ASN A 42 -8.87 5.09 -3.83
C ASN A 42 -9.06 3.59 -3.53
N ASN A 43 -8.27 2.70 -4.13
CA ASN A 43 -8.39 1.25 -3.97
C ASN A 43 -7.55 0.68 -2.83
N VAL A 44 -6.89 1.52 -2.03
CA VAL A 44 -6.03 1.09 -0.92
C VAL A 44 -6.53 1.69 0.39
N LYS A 45 -6.63 0.85 1.43
CA LYS A 45 -6.99 1.26 2.78
C LYS A 45 -5.85 0.93 3.76
N ILE A 46 -5.61 1.82 4.72
CA ILE A 46 -4.78 1.57 5.90
C ILE A 46 -5.68 1.78 7.11
N ASN A 47 -5.82 0.76 7.96
CA ASN A 47 -6.67 0.80 9.17
C ASN A 47 -8.07 1.38 8.85
N ASN A 48 -8.71 0.86 7.81
CA ASN A 48 -10.02 1.25 7.28
C ASN A 48 -10.10 2.65 6.64
N SER A 49 -9.06 3.48 6.71
CA SER A 49 -9.01 4.77 6.00
C SER A 49 -8.49 4.59 4.58
N ILE A 50 -9.19 5.15 3.59
CA ILE A 50 -8.72 5.18 2.20
C ILE A 50 -7.48 6.08 2.12
N ILE A 51 -6.45 5.59 1.44
CA ILE A 51 -5.20 6.32 1.21
C ILE A 51 -4.97 6.45 -0.28
N ASN A 52 -4.89 7.69 -0.75
CA ASN A 52 -4.64 8.03 -2.15
C ASN A 52 -3.28 8.69 -2.39
N MET A 53 -2.40 8.67 -1.39
CA MET A 53 -1.06 9.24 -1.45
C MET A 53 0.01 8.13 -1.54
N PRO A 54 0.56 7.82 -2.74
CA PRO A 54 1.53 6.75 -2.89
C PRO A 54 2.81 6.98 -2.09
N LYS A 55 3.17 8.26 -1.89
CA LYS A 55 4.36 8.66 -1.13
C LYS A 55 4.16 8.61 0.39
N LYS A 56 2.95 8.35 0.88
CA LYS A 56 2.65 8.30 2.33
C LYS A 56 3.55 7.26 3.00
N LYS A 57 4.18 7.66 4.10
CA LYS A 57 4.99 6.77 4.92
C LYS A 57 4.15 6.12 6.01
N PHE A 58 4.51 4.90 6.37
CA PHE A 58 4.04 4.30 7.62
C PHE A 58 4.80 4.92 8.79
N PHE A 59 4.09 5.22 9.87
CA PHE A 59 4.69 5.55 11.16
C PHE A 59 4.04 4.63 12.17
N LEU A 60 4.75 3.59 12.58
CA LEU A 60 4.28 2.72 13.64
C LEU A 60 4.59 3.40 14.96
N LYS A 61 3.54 3.80 15.68
CA LYS A 61 3.69 4.22 17.08
C LYS A 61 3.89 2.95 17.90
N ILE A 62 5.03 2.89 18.58
CA ILE A 62 5.32 1.93 19.65
C ILE A 62 4.75 2.53 20.93
#